data_AF-A0A9X2EQY2-F1
#
_entry.id   AF-A0A9X2EQY2-F1
#
_cell.length_a   1.000
_cell.length_b   1.000
_cell.length_c   1.000
_cell.angle_alpha   90.00
_cell.angle_beta   90.00
_cell.angle_gamma   90.00
#
_symmetry.space_group_name_H-M   'P 1'
#
loop_
_entity.id
_entity.type
_entity.pdbx_description
1 polymer ?
#
loop_
_entity_poly.entity_id
_entity_poly.type
_entity_poly.pdbx_seq_one_letter_code
_entity_poly.pdbx_strand_id
1 'polypeptide(L)'
;MFFRNTVKTVAVSVALLAFGAQAKTFQYELQVLGSHGGEIQYPGLDLEDASSVTLTVDQEDQWSPAILTSLEINFSNAPSLSVSNFQVDDGGWRHEATVDGAWVYRQLDVVVDGLDLESLNNTMINIEGYVSEAENFIGAERSLNYDQRLFTVHGELVDATPSKIVDVASFTVDGKQVELSLRDNPALDPNSNNGDMAFVVELLWFGEGKEVYHFHAPFGDESKFYEAYKLEVTTTTGPDGDETAISVKIKDAQGMEFETHHVYLEDMLREAYEF
;
A
#
# COMPACT_ATOMS: atom_id res chain seq x y z
N MET A 1 -61.15 25.62 32.95
CA MET A 1 -59.69 25.42 32.89
C MET A 1 -59.47 24.17 32.04
N PHE A 2 -59.09 24.33 30.78
CA PHE A 2 -58.98 23.23 29.80
C PHE A 2 -57.58 22.63 29.84
N PHE A 3 -57.46 21.32 30.10
CA PHE A 3 -56.22 20.57 29.94
C PHE A 3 -56.08 20.10 28.49
N ARG A 4 -55.02 20.53 27.80
CA ARG A 4 -54.64 20.05 26.46
C ARG A 4 -53.68 18.86 26.61
N ASN A 5 -54.13 17.68 26.17
CA ASN A 5 -53.26 16.52 25.98
C ASN A 5 -52.39 16.73 24.72
N THR A 6 -51.07 16.62 24.88
CA THR A 6 -50.11 16.60 23.76
C THR A 6 -49.71 15.16 23.51
N VAL A 7 -50.10 14.63 22.34
CA VAL A 7 -49.64 13.32 21.85
C VAL A 7 -48.25 13.53 21.25
N LYS A 8 -47.24 12.82 21.77
CA LYS A 8 -45.89 12.79 21.18
C LYS A 8 -45.82 11.68 20.13
N THR A 9 -45.73 12.06 18.87
CA THR A 9 -45.42 11.15 17.76
C THR A 9 -43.94 10.80 17.83
N VAL A 10 -43.61 9.52 18.00
CA VAL A 10 -42.23 9.01 17.88
C VAL A 10 -42.00 8.68 16.41
N ALA A 11 -41.15 9.45 15.73
CA ALA A 11 -40.65 9.10 14.41
C ALA A 11 -39.48 8.11 14.59
N VAL A 12 -39.70 6.85 14.23
CA VAL A 12 -38.63 5.86 14.12
C VAL A 12 -37.93 6.11 12.79
N SER A 13 -36.73 6.67 12.83
CA SER A 13 -35.85 6.76 11.65
C SER A 13 -35.16 5.41 11.46
N VAL A 14 -35.50 4.71 10.39
CA VAL A 14 -34.75 3.54 9.92
C VAL A 14 -33.50 4.09 9.23
N ALA A 15 -32.37 4.08 9.93
CA ALA A 15 -31.07 4.26 9.30
C ALA A 15 -30.74 2.98 8.53
N LEU A 16 -30.97 3.01 7.21
CA LEU A 16 -30.38 2.04 6.30
C LEU A 16 -28.86 2.26 6.34
N LEU A 17 -28.14 1.34 6.99
CA LEU A 17 -26.69 1.26 6.90
C LEU A 17 -26.36 0.82 5.47
N ALA A 18 -26.02 1.77 4.60
CA ALA A 18 -25.32 1.47 3.36
C ALA A 18 -23.90 1.07 3.74
N PHE A 19 -23.62 -0.23 3.77
CA PHE A 19 -22.25 -0.73 3.69
C PHE A 19 -21.80 -0.49 2.25
N GLY A 20 -21.25 0.69 1.98
CA GLY A 20 -20.43 0.87 0.78
C GLY A 20 -19.16 0.07 1.01
N ALA A 21 -18.82 -0.84 0.09
CA ALA A 21 -17.47 -1.36 0.00
C ALA A 21 -16.55 -0.14 -0.19
N GLN A 22 -15.72 0.15 0.79
CA GLN A 22 -14.75 1.23 0.70
C GLN A 22 -13.55 0.64 -0.03
N ALA A 23 -13.20 1.22 -1.18
CA ALA A 23 -12.00 0.79 -1.89
C ALA A 23 -10.77 0.90 -0.99
N LYS A 24 -9.92 -0.12 -1.03
CA LYS A 24 -8.64 -0.12 -0.32
C LYS A 24 -7.63 0.65 -1.17
N THR A 25 -6.97 1.62 -0.54
CA THR A 25 -5.91 2.42 -1.15
C THR A 25 -4.56 1.84 -0.77
N PHE A 26 -3.75 1.57 -1.78
CA PHE A 26 -2.38 1.11 -1.66
C PHE A 26 -1.44 2.22 -2.12
N GLN A 27 -0.32 2.35 -1.42
CA GLN A 27 0.72 3.31 -1.75
C GLN A 27 2.00 2.56 -2.11
N TYR A 28 2.59 2.90 -3.24
CA TYR A 28 3.86 2.33 -3.68
C TYR A 28 4.88 3.44 -3.86
N GLU A 29 6.13 3.15 -3.57
CA GLU A 29 7.26 4.06 -3.79
C GLU A 29 8.28 3.42 -4.72
N LEU A 30 8.94 4.23 -5.55
CA LEU A 30 10.05 3.76 -6.37
C LEU A 30 11.32 3.71 -5.52
N GLN A 31 11.91 2.52 -5.45
CA GLN A 31 13.27 2.31 -4.99
C GLN A 31 14.23 2.19 -6.17
N VAL A 32 15.54 2.29 -5.89
CA VAL A 32 16.60 2.28 -6.91
C VAL A 32 16.31 3.31 -8.02
N LEU A 33 15.86 4.49 -7.59
CA LEU A 33 15.36 5.54 -8.45
C LEU A 33 16.46 6.05 -9.40
N GLY A 34 16.18 5.98 -10.70
CA GLY A 34 16.99 6.59 -11.74
C GLY A 34 16.17 7.67 -12.46
N SER A 35 16.75 8.84 -12.64
CA SER A 35 16.10 9.99 -13.27
C SER A 35 17.03 10.69 -14.24
N HIS A 36 16.48 11.16 -15.36
CA HIS A 36 17.22 11.90 -16.39
C HIS A 36 16.31 12.96 -17.03
N GLY A 37 16.90 14.09 -17.39
CA GLY A 37 16.22 15.09 -18.22
C GLY A 37 16.04 14.61 -19.66
N GLY A 38 14.98 15.09 -20.30
CA GLY A 38 14.68 14.84 -21.70
C GLY A 38 15.37 15.81 -22.65
N GLU A 39 14.99 15.74 -23.93
CA GLU A 39 15.58 16.56 -25.00
C GLU A 39 15.23 18.05 -24.85
N ILE A 40 14.10 18.36 -24.20
CA ILE A 40 13.67 19.72 -23.94
C ILE A 40 14.03 20.11 -22.52
N GLN A 41 14.85 21.15 -22.40
CA GLN A 41 15.19 21.77 -21.11
C GLN A 41 14.78 23.24 -21.12
N TYR A 42 14.01 23.64 -20.10
CA TYR A 42 13.68 25.03 -19.88
C TYR A 42 14.68 25.66 -18.90
N PRO A 43 15.28 26.82 -19.20
CA PRO A 43 16.22 27.46 -18.29
C PRO A 43 15.63 27.68 -16.89
N GLY A 44 16.26 27.09 -15.87
CA GLY A 44 15.81 27.20 -14.48
C GLY A 44 14.75 26.18 -14.05
N LEU A 45 14.39 25.22 -14.91
CA LEU A 45 13.59 24.05 -14.56
C LEU A 45 14.48 22.81 -14.66
N ASP A 46 14.89 22.27 -13.52
CA ASP A 46 15.75 21.09 -13.43
C ASP A 46 14.92 19.85 -13.05
N LEU A 47 14.75 18.95 -14.03
CA LEU A 47 13.97 17.72 -13.92
C LEU A 47 14.88 16.48 -13.98
N GLU A 48 16.20 16.66 -13.87
CA GLU A 48 17.15 15.54 -14.01
C GLU A 48 17.18 14.67 -12.75
N ASP A 49 16.90 15.25 -11.58
CA ASP A 49 17.06 14.59 -10.28
C ASP A 49 15.71 14.46 -9.54
N ALA A 50 14.96 13.42 -9.86
CA ALA A 50 13.81 13.01 -9.06
C ALA A 50 14.30 12.46 -7.71
N SER A 51 13.77 13.00 -6.61
CA SER A 51 14.12 12.61 -5.24
C SER A 51 13.21 11.53 -4.68
N SER A 52 11.94 11.50 -5.11
CA SER A 52 10.99 10.45 -4.74
C SER A 52 9.88 10.35 -5.77
N VAL A 53 9.30 9.16 -5.89
CA VAL A 53 8.12 8.91 -6.69
C VAL A 53 7.16 8.02 -5.91
N THR A 54 5.90 8.43 -5.84
CA THR A 54 4.85 7.73 -5.12
C THR A 54 3.66 7.48 -6.04
N LEU A 55 3.21 6.22 -6.10
CA LEU A 55 2.01 5.81 -6.81
C LEU A 55 0.90 5.50 -5.79
N THR A 56 -0.32 5.85 -6.13
CA THR A 56 -1.51 5.52 -5.36
C THR A 56 -2.43 4.68 -6.22
N VAL A 57 -2.78 3.50 -5.73
CA VAL A 57 -3.61 2.52 -6.43
C VAL A 57 -4.79 2.19 -5.56
N ASP A 58 -6.00 2.31 -6.11
CA ASP A 58 -7.23 1.92 -5.43
C ASP A 58 -7.75 0.60 -5.99
N GLN A 59 -8.19 -0.29 -5.12
CA GLN A 59 -8.84 -1.55 -5.49
C GLN A 59 -10.01 -1.82 -4.55
N GLU A 60 -11.20 -2.07 -5.11
CA GLU A 60 -12.42 -2.24 -4.31
C GLU A 60 -12.38 -3.52 -3.46
N ASP A 61 -11.98 -4.63 -4.09
CA ASP A 61 -11.84 -5.95 -3.48
C ASP A 61 -10.87 -6.80 -4.32
N GLN A 62 -10.64 -8.05 -3.90
CA GLN A 62 -9.72 -8.97 -4.57
C GLN A 62 -10.13 -9.40 -5.99
N TRP A 63 -11.35 -9.10 -6.44
CA TRP A 63 -11.85 -9.47 -7.76
C TRP A 63 -12.04 -8.25 -8.68
N SER A 64 -12.00 -7.06 -8.11
CA SER A 64 -12.13 -5.81 -8.81
C SER A 64 -10.77 -5.40 -9.38
N PRO A 65 -10.74 -4.82 -10.60
CA PRO A 65 -9.49 -4.36 -11.17
C PRO A 65 -8.90 -3.23 -10.33
N ALA A 66 -7.59 -3.27 -10.10
CA ALA A 66 -6.88 -2.15 -9.50
C ALA A 66 -6.84 -0.95 -10.45
N ILE A 67 -6.83 0.27 -9.89
CA ILE A 67 -6.85 1.52 -10.65
C ILE A 67 -5.73 2.43 -10.13
N LEU A 68 -4.82 2.85 -11.02
CA LEU A 68 -3.86 3.92 -10.71
C LEU A 68 -4.60 5.25 -10.60
N THR A 69 -4.72 5.78 -9.38
CA THR A 69 -5.49 7.00 -9.12
C THR A 69 -4.62 8.24 -9.12
N SER A 70 -3.41 8.15 -8.60
CA SER A 70 -2.45 9.24 -8.64
C SER A 70 -0.99 8.79 -8.70
N LEU A 71 -0.16 9.70 -9.21
CA LEU A 71 1.28 9.62 -9.24
C LEU A 71 1.83 10.98 -8.79
N GLU A 72 2.78 10.97 -7.86
CA GLU A 72 3.52 12.14 -7.43
C GLU A 72 5.01 11.94 -7.69
N ILE A 73 5.64 12.90 -8.36
CA ILE A 73 7.09 12.93 -8.59
C ILE A 73 7.64 14.19 -7.90
N ASN A 74 8.55 13.99 -6.98
CA ASN A 74 9.29 15.06 -6.33
C ASN A 74 10.66 15.19 -6.99
N PHE A 75 11.05 16.41 -7.34
CA PHE A 75 12.37 16.73 -7.89
C PHE A 75 13.18 17.53 -6.87
N SER A 76 14.48 17.31 -6.82
CA SER A 76 15.38 18.02 -5.90
C SER A 76 15.39 19.54 -6.14
N ASN A 77 15.29 19.96 -7.40
CA ASN A 77 15.48 21.35 -7.84
C ASN A 77 14.30 21.93 -8.63
N ALA A 78 13.14 21.26 -8.64
CA ALA A 78 11.93 21.74 -9.30
C ALA A 78 10.68 21.48 -8.44
N PRO A 79 9.58 22.23 -8.64
CA PRO A 79 8.31 21.93 -8.00
C PRO A 79 7.85 20.51 -8.35
N SER A 80 7.21 19.83 -7.40
CA SER A 80 6.68 18.49 -7.62
C SER A 80 5.63 18.45 -8.73
N LEU A 81 5.52 17.29 -9.36
CA LEU A 81 4.51 16.98 -10.36
C LEU A 81 3.50 15.99 -9.77
N SER A 82 2.24 16.40 -9.69
CA SER A 82 1.13 15.53 -9.30
C SER A 82 0.26 15.23 -10.52
N VAL A 83 0.00 13.95 -10.74
CA VAL A 83 -0.69 13.42 -11.91
C VAL A 83 -1.86 12.56 -11.44
N SER A 84 -3.01 12.68 -12.10
CA SER A 84 -4.23 11.91 -11.82
C SER A 84 -5.05 11.74 -13.09
N ASN A 85 -6.16 10.99 -13.01
CA ASN A 85 -7.05 10.69 -14.13
C ASN A 85 -6.36 9.88 -15.25
N PHE A 86 -5.63 8.85 -14.85
CA PHE A 86 -5.00 7.92 -15.78
C PHE A 86 -6.03 7.18 -16.64
N GLN A 87 -5.74 7.10 -17.94
CA GLN A 87 -6.38 6.22 -18.89
C GLN A 87 -5.45 5.05 -19.16
N VAL A 88 -6.02 3.87 -19.35
CA VAL A 88 -5.26 2.65 -19.62
C VAL A 88 -5.35 2.34 -21.10
N ASP A 89 -4.24 1.91 -21.70
CA ASP A 89 -4.25 1.38 -23.06
C ASP A 89 -5.03 0.06 -23.18
N ASP A 90 -5.32 -0.37 -24.41
CA ASP A 90 -6.01 -1.66 -24.65
C ASP A 90 -5.21 -2.87 -24.15
N GLY A 91 -3.91 -2.70 -23.86
CA GLY A 91 -3.01 -3.73 -23.34
C GLY A 91 -3.08 -3.90 -21.82
N GLY A 92 -3.43 -2.85 -21.07
CA GLY A 92 -3.47 -2.86 -19.60
C GLY A 92 -2.15 -2.51 -18.91
N TRP A 93 -1.07 -2.24 -19.66
CA TRP A 93 0.29 -2.09 -19.13
C TRP A 93 0.83 -0.66 -19.18
N ARG A 94 0.12 0.20 -19.89
CA ARG A 94 0.49 1.59 -20.13
C ARG A 94 -0.62 2.49 -19.62
N HIS A 95 -0.26 3.37 -18.72
CA HIS A 95 -1.16 4.34 -18.10
C HIS A 95 -0.77 5.75 -18.52
N GLU A 96 -1.73 6.49 -19.05
CA GLU A 96 -1.50 7.82 -19.62
C GLU A 96 -2.40 8.84 -18.96
N ALA A 97 -1.85 9.98 -18.58
CA ALA A 97 -2.58 11.09 -18.01
C ALA A 97 -2.08 12.42 -18.57
N THR A 98 -2.96 13.41 -18.59
CA THR A 98 -2.64 14.77 -19.01
C THR A 98 -2.72 15.70 -17.81
N VAL A 99 -1.69 16.51 -17.62
CA VAL A 99 -1.63 17.56 -16.59
C VAL A 99 -1.68 18.93 -17.24
N ASP A 100 -2.68 19.72 -16.88
CA ASP A 100 -2.83 21.10 -17.34
C ASP A 100 -2.01 22.06 -16.45
N GLY A 101 -1.27 22.98 -17.07
CA GLY A 101 -0.60 24.09 -16.38
C GLY A 101 0.58 23.69 -15.50
N ALA A 102 1.34 22.65 -15.86
CA ALA A 102 2.53 22.23 -15.14
C ALA A 102 3.74 23.14 -15.45
N TRP A 103 4.26 23.80 -14.42
CA TRP A 103 5.42 24.71 -14.48
C TRP A 103 5.23 25.84 -15.51
N VAL A 104 5.95 25.76 -16.64
CA VAL A 104 5.92 26.73 -17.76
C VAL A 104 5.15 26.18 -18.97
N TYR A 105 4.71 24.93 -18.91
CA TYR A 105 4.03 24.26 -20.01
C TYR A 105 2.52 24.35 -19.81
N ARG A 106 1.81 24.58 -20.93
CA ARG A 106 0.35 24.62 -20.92
C ARG A 106 -0.24 23.26 -20.57
N GLN A 107 0.38 22.20 -21.08
CA GLN A 107 -0.11 20.83 -20.95
C GLN A 107 1.09 19.87 -21.03
N LEU A 108 1.07 18.85 -20.18
CA LEU A 108 2.04 17.78 -20.11
C LEU A 108 1.29 16.44 -20.24
N ASP A 109 1.77 15.55 -21.08
CA ASP A 109 1.32 14.16 -21.09
C ASP A 109 2.32 13.31 -20.31
N VAL A 110 1.81 12.50 -19.38
CA VAL A 110 2.60 11.61 -18.51
C VAL A 110 2.22 10.18 -18.83
N VAL A 111 3.24 9.36 -19.10
CA VAL A 111 3.10 7.95 -19.42
C VAL A 111 3.80 7.15 -18.34
N VAL A 112 3.11 6.13 -17.82
CA VAL A 112 3.67 5.09 -16.96
C VAL A 112 3.61 3.78 -17.75
N ASP A 113 4.77 3.26 -18.13
CA ASP A 113 4.92 2.00 -18.87
C ASP A 113 5.45 0.89 -17.95
N GLY A 114 5.04 -0.35 -18.25
CA GLY A 114 5.50 -1.55 -17.54
C GLY A 114 4.79 -1.80 -16.21
N LEU A 115 3.62 -1.20 -16.01
CA LEU A 115 2.85 -1.30 -14.77
C LEU A 115 1.87 -2.47 -14.86
N ASP A 116 2.16 -3.57 -14.15
CA ASP A 116 1.17 -4.61 -13.86
C ASP A 116 0.48 -4.28 -12.53
N LEU A 117 -0.74 -3.73 -12.58
CA LEU A 117 -1.48 -3.39 -11.37
C LEU A 117 -1.87 -4.61 -10.52
N GLU A 118 -1.84 -5.82 -11.09
CA GLU A 118 -2.10 -7.05 -10.34
C GLU A 118 -0.86 -7.56 -9.59
N SER A 119 0.35 -7.21 -10.05
CA SER A 119 1.63 -7.60 -9.45
C SER A 119 2.61 -6.42 -9.37
N LEU A 120 2.34 -5.51 -8.42
CA LEU A 120 3.07 -4.24 -8.33
C LEU A 120 4.40 -4.32 -7.60
N ASN A 121 4.56 -5.25 -6.65
CA ASN A 121 5.77 -5.34 -5.85
C ASN A 121 6.95 -5.88 -6.67
N ASN A 122 8.10 -5.22 -6.52
CA ASN A 122 9.36 -5.52 -7.21
C ASN A 122 9.28 -5.43 -8.74
N THR A 123 8.29 -4.68 -9.25
CA THR A 123 8.13 -4.43 -10.69
C THR A 123 8.90 -3.17 -11.08
N MET A 124 9.79 -3.30 -12.07
CA MET A 124 10.48 -2.16 -12.66
C MET A 124 9.53 -1.40 -13.59
N ILE A 125 9.32 -0.13 -13.32
CA ILE A 125 8.47 0.74 -14.14
C ILE A 125 9.26 1.90 -14.74
N ASN A 126 8.73 2.45 -15.82
CA ASN A 126 9.26 3.63 -16.48
C ASN A 126 8.19 4.71 -16.58
N ILE A 127 8.54 5.93 -16.21
CA ILE A 127 7.65 7.09 -16.17
C ILE A 127 8.27 8.19 -17.02
N GLU A 128 7.52 8.70 -17.98
CA GLU A 128 8.00 9.74 -18.89
C GLU A 128 7.01 10.89 -18.97
N GLY A 129 7.54 12.11 -19.00
CA GLY A 129 6.77 13.33 -19.20
C GLY A 129 7.07 13.97 -20.54
N TYR A 130 6.03 14.34 -21.28
CA TYR A 130 6.10 14.90 -22.63
C TYR A 130 5.36 16.23 -22.71
N VAL A 131 5.92 17.21 -23.41
CA VAL A 131 5.19 18.45 -23.71
C VAL A 131 4.07 18.13 -24.69
N SER A 132 2.83 18.44 -24.29
CA SER A 132 1.70 18.28 -25.20
C SER A 132 1.53 19.55 -26.04
N GLU A 133 1.89 19.46 -27.32
CA GLU A 133 1.67 20.55 -28.28
C GLU A 133 0.29 20.49 -28.96
N ALA A 134 -0.59 19.59 -28.53
CA ALA A 134 -1.80 19.29 -29.27
C ALA A 134 -2.80 20.48 -29.28
N GLU A 135 -2.91 21.15 -30.42
CA GLU A 135 -4.08 21.98 -30.77
C GLU A 135 -5.27 21.07 -31.11
N ASN A 136 -5.85 20.38 -30.12
CA ASN A 136 -7.02 19.56 -30.37
C ASN A 136 -8.28 20.44 -30.54
N PHE A 137 -8.74 20.58 -31.78
CA PHE A 137 -10.10 21.04 -32.07
C PHE A 137 -11.12 20.01 -31.55
N ILE A 138 -12.28 20.48 -31.09
CA ILE A 138 -13.36 19.63 -30.55
C ILE A 138 -13.66 18.48 -31.52
N GLY A 139 -13.43 17.24 -31.10
CA GLY A 139 -13.80 16.01 -31.82
C GLY A 139 -12.65 15.26 -32.52
N ALA A 140 -11.40 15.69 -32.41
CA ALA A 140 -10.24 14.92 -32.89
C ALA A 140 -9.77 13.89 -31.84
N GLU A 141 -9.41 12.69 -32.30
CA GLU A 141 -8.71 11.69 -31.48
C GLU A 141 -7.37 12.28 -31.01
N ARG A 142 -7.07 12.12 -29.71
CA ARG A 142 -5.85 12.63 -29.10
C ARG A 142 -4.64 11.94 -29.74
N SER A 143 -3.85 12.68 -30.49
CA SER A 143 -2.51 12.24 -30.90
C SER A 143 -1.52 12.69 -29.84
N LEU A 144 -0.97 11.75 -29.07
CA LEU A 144 0.13 12.02 -28.15
C LEU A 144 1.39 12.35 -28.95
N ASN A 145 2.05 13.45 -28.60
CA ASN A 145 3.30 13.87 -29.23
C ASN A 145 4.48 13.45 -28.34
N TYR A 146 5.09 12.30 -28.65
CA TYR A 146 6.21 11.74 -27.88
C TYR A 146 7.58 12.32 -28.28
N ASP A 147 7.63 13.26 -29.23
CA ASP A 147 8.90 13.78 -29.75
C ASP A 147 9.55 14.84 -28.84
N GLN A 148 8.88 15.20 -27.74
CA GLN A 148 9.21 16.33 -26.86
C GLN A 148 9.25 15.93 -25.38
N ARG A 149 10.16 15.03 -25.01
CA ARG A 149 10.28 14.55 -23.63
C ARG A 149 10.98 15.59 -22.74
N LEU A 150 10.47 15.72 -21.52
CA LEU A 150 11.02 16.57 -20.46
C LEU A 150 11.85 15.80 -19.44
N PHE A 151 11.41 14.58 -19.11
CA PHE A 151 12.09 13.73 -18.15
C PHE A 151 11.75 12.27 -18.38
N THR A 152 12.62 11.41 -17.88
CA THR A 152 12.41 9.97 -17.70
C THR A 152 12.78 9.61 -16.28
N VAL A 153 11.91 8.90 -15.58
CA VAL A 153 12.14 8.35 -14.24
C VAL A 153 11.84 6.86 -14.27
N HIS A 154 12.70 6.04 -13.68
CA HIS A 154 12.49 4.60 -13.56
C HIS A 154 12.92 4.12 -12.17
N GLY A 155 12.38 2.98 -11.77
CA GLY A 155 12.70 2.38 -10.49
C GLY A 155 11.87 1.12 -10.24
N GLU A 156 12.20 0.46 -9.15
CA GLU A 156 11.50 -0.71 -8.65
C GLU A 156 10.37 -0.29 -7.72
N LEU A 157 9.15 -0.71 -7.98
CA LEU A 157 8.02 -0.45 -7.10
C LEU A 157 8.10 -1.28 -5.82
N VAL A 158 7.95 -0.63 -4.67
CA VAL A 158 7.85 -1.28 -3.37
C VAL A 158 6.62 -0.76 -2.63
N ASP A 159 5.83 -1.66 -2.06
CA ASP A 159 4.70 -1.31 -1.21
C ASP A 159 5.16 -0.49 0.00
N ALA A 160 4.62 0.73 0.07
CA ALA A 160 4.82 1.71 1.13
C ALA A 160 3.50 2.07 1.81
N THR A 161 2.47 1.21 1.67
CA THR A 161 1.15 1.41 2.27
C THR A 161 1.32 1.58 3.78
N PRO A 162 0.86 2.71 4.36
CA PRO A 162 1.01 2.96 5.78
C PRO A 162 0.41 1.83 6.61
N SER A 163 1.17 1.35 7.58
CA SER A 163 0.73 0.30 8.51
C SER A 163 0.84 0.78 9.95
N LYS A 164 -0.11 0.35 10.79
CA LYS A 164 -0.18 0.69 12.21
C LYS A 164 -0.14 -0.58 13.07
N ILE A 165 0.26 -0.40 14.32
CA ILE A 165 0.15 -1.45 15.34
C ILE A 165 -1.32 -1.58 15.75
N VAL A 166 -1.85 -2.80 15.66
CA VAL A 166 -3.25 -3.13 16.00
C VAL A 166 -3.39 -3.92 17.28
N ASP A 167 -2.36 -4.65 17.68
CA ASP A 167 -2.35 -5.40 18.92
C ASP A 167 -0.94 -5.52 19.49
N VAL A 168 -0.85 -5.63 20.81
CA VAL A 168 0.39 -5.80 21.55
C VAL A 168 0.19 -6.85 22.63
N ALA A 169 1.03 -7.88 22.63
CA ALA A 169 1.09 -8.87 23.68
C ALA A 169 2.40 -8.75 24.44
N SER A 170 2.37 -8.89 25.77
CA SER A 170 3.57 -8.88 26.60
C SER A 170 3.56 -10.02 27.58
N PHE A 171 4.72 -10.64 27.78
CA PHE A 171 4.91 -11.74 28.72
C PHE A 171 6.35 -11.75 29.24
N THR A 172 6.65 -12.65 30.17
CA THR A 172 7.97 -12.80 30.78
C THR A 172 8.55 -14.16 30.43
N VAL A 173 9.75 -14.19 29.86
CA VAL A 173 10.53 -15.40 29.56
C VAL A 173 11.87 -15.27 30.26
N ASP A 174 12.24 -16.27 31.08
CA ASP A 174 13.48 -16.27 31.86
C ASP A 174 13.75 -14.98 32.66
N GLY A 175 12.68 -14.41 33.21
CA GLY A 175 12.73 -13.17 34.01
C GLY A 175 12.96 -11.90 33.20
N LYS A 176 13.01 -11.98 31.87
CA LYS A 176 13.05 -10.84 30.95
C LYS A 176 11.69 -10.63 30.30
N GLN A 177 11.34 -9.37 30.06
CA GLN A 177 10.10 -9.01 29.37
C GLN A 177 10.28 -9.21 27.87
N VAL A 178 9.28 -9.82 27.24
CA VAL A 178 9.14 -9.92 25.78
C VAL A 178 7.84 -9.22 25.40
N GLU A 179 7.89 -8.44 24.33
CA GLU A 179 6.75 -7.74 23.75
C GLU A 179 6.62 -8.11 22.28
N LEU A 180 5.41 -8.43 21.85
CA LEU A 180 5.04 -8.69 20.46
C LEU A 180 4.09 -7.58 20.01
N SER A 181 4.38 -6.92 18.89
CA SER A 181 3.53 -5.89 18.29
C SER A 181 3.10 -6.31 16.88
N LEU A 182 1.79 -6.42 16.65
CA LEU A 182 1.20 -6.82 15.38
C LEU A 182 0.84 -5.62 14.53
N ARG A 183 1.22 -5.66 13.25
CA ARG A 183 0.81 -4.68 12.24
C ARG A 183 -0.50 -5.08 11.55
N ASP A 184 -1.30 -4.10 11.13
CA ASP A 184 -2.59 -4.33 10.45
C ASP A 184 -2.46 -4.93 9.05
N ASN A 185 -1.54 -4.36 8.27
CA ASN A 185 -1.32 -4.74 6.88
C ASN A 185 -0.23 -5.81 6.78
N PRO A 186 -0.42 -6.81 5.91
CA PRO A 186 0.68 -7.70 5.55
C PRO A 186 1.73 -6.91 4.76
N ALA A 187 2.96 -7.42 4.77
CA ALA A 187 4.06 -6.92 3.97
C ALA A 187 4.67 -8.06 3.14
N LEU A 188 5.50 -7.71 2.17
CA LEU A 188 6.28 -8.68 1.43
C LEU A 188 7.14 -9.52 2.38
N ASP A 189 7.08 -10.84 2.25
CA ASP A 189 7.99 -11.72 2.99
C ASP A 189 9.39 -11.66 2.35
N PRO A 190 10.42 -11.17 3.07
CA PRO A 190 11.77 -11.09 2.54
C PRO A 190 12.39 -12.46 2.20
N ASN A 191 11.83 -13.55 2.73
CA ASN A 191 12.30 -14.90 2.48
C ASN A 191 11.53 -15.61 1.35
N SER A 192 10.46 -15.00 0.82
CA SER A 192 9.71 -15.59 -0.29
C SER A 192 10.39 -15.32 -1.63
N ASN A 193 10.54 -16.38 -2.43
CA ASN A 193 11.00 -16.26 -3.82
C ASN A 193 9.86 -15.92 -4.80
N ASN A 194 8.61 -15.98 -4.35
CA ASN A 194 7.42 -15.79 -5.19
C ASN A 194 6.70 -14.47 -4.89
N GLY A 195 7.25 -13.64 -4.00
CA GLY A 195 6.60 -12.41 -3.56
C GLY A 195 5.45 -12.62 -2.59
N ASP A 196 5.45 -13.76 -1.85
CA ASP A 196 4.38 -14.05 -0.89
C ASP A 196 4.32 -12.96 0.18
N MET A 197 3.10 -12.66 0.63
CA MET A 197 2.83 -11.70 1.69
C MET A 197 2.78 -12.39 3.05
N ALA A 198 3.21 -11.69 4.10
CA ALA A 198 3.20 -12.17 5.46
C ALA A 198 2.70 -11.10 6.45
N PHE A 199 2.06 -11.55 7.52
CA PHE A 199 1.67 -10.67 8.62
C PHE A 199 2.88 -10.36 9.49
N VAL A 200 3.11 -9.08 9.75
CA VAL A 200 4.32 -8.59 10.41
C VAL A 200 4.10 -8.50 11.91
N VAL A 201 4.93 -9.22 12.67
CA VAL A 201 4.98 -9.16 14.13
C VAL A 201 6.37 -8.70 14.57
N GLU A 202 6.43 -7.56 15.24
CA GLU A 202 7.66 -7.04 15.81
C GLU A 202 7.86 -7.64 17.22
N LEU A 203 8.98 -8.32 17.44
CA LEU A 203 9.35 -8.92 18.71
C LEU A 203 10.45 -8.09 19.38
N LEU A 204 10.15 -7.51 20.54
CA LEU A 204 11.11 -6.81 21.40
C LEU A 204 11.42 -7.66 22.62
N TRP A 205 12.66 -8.13 22.74
CA TRP A 205 13.16 -8.81 23.93
C TRP A 205 14.06 -7.88 24.75
N PHE A 206 13.58 -7.53 25.95
CA PHE A 206 14.26 -6.56 26.81
C PHE A 206 15.66 -7.05 27.21
N GLY A 207 16.67 -6.38 26.66
CA GLY A 207 18.09 -6.68 26.88
C GLY A 207 18.79 -7.34 25.69
N GLU A 208 18.04 -7.91 24.73
CA GLU A 208 18.61 -8.54 23.52
C GLU A 208 18.39 -7.71 22.26
N GLY A 209 17.20 -7.11 22.08
CA GLY A 209 16.93 -6.25 20.93
C GLY A 209 15.51 -6.35 20.41
N LYS A 210 15.33 -5.85 19.18
CA LYS A 210 14.08 -5.92 18.43
C LYS A 210 14.33 -6.68 17.13
N GLU A 211 13.45 -7.62 16.83
CA GLU A 211 13.42 -8.40 15.59
C GLU A 211 12.04 -8.35 14.94
N VAL A 212 11.98 -8.66 13.64
CA VAL A 212 10.74 -8.67 12.87
C VAL A 212 10.47 -10.08 12.36
N TYR A 213 9.34 -10.64 12.77
CA TYR A 213 8.90 -11.97 12.38
C TYR A 213 7.77 -11.88 11.36
N HIS A 214 7.83 -12.73 10.34
CA HIS A 214 6.88 -12.77 9.23
C HIS A 214 6.01 -14.04 9.34
N PHE A 215 4.74 -13.87 9.71
CA PHE A 215 3.77 -14.97 9.74
C PHE A 215 3.21 -15.15 8.33
N HIS A 216 3.65 -16.20 7.62
CA HIS A 216 3.17 -16.50 6.27
C HIS A 216 1.64 -16.54 6.22
N ALA A 217 1.07 -15.73 5.34
CA ALA A 217 -0.36 -15.73 5.11
C ALA A 217 -0.75 -16.99 4.31
N PRO A 218 -1.87 -17.64 4.65
CA PRO A 218 -2.27 -18.88 3.98
C PRO A 218 -2.86 -18.65 2.56
N PHE A 219 -2.83 -17.42 2.04
CA PHE A 219 -3.63 -16.97 0.89
C PHE A 219 -2.84 -16.31 -0.26
N GLY A 220 -1.49 -16.31 -0.25
CA GLY A 220 -0.69 -15.73 -1.34
C GLY A 220 -0.92 -14.22 -1.52
N ASP A 221 -0.98 -13.73 -2.76
CA ASP A 221 -1.15 -12.29 -3.07
C ASP A 221 -2.51 -11.72 -2.63
N GLU A 222 -3.54 -12.55 -2.48
CA GLU A 222 -4.85 -12.13 -1.96
C GLU A 222 -4.76 -11.61 -0.51
N SER A 223 -3.68 -11.93 0.19
CA SER A 223 -3.44 -11.52 1.58
C SER A 223 -3.51 -10.01 1.77
N LYS A 224 -3.24 -9.20 0.74
CA LYS A 224 -3.36 -7.72 0.80
C LYS A 224 -4.78 -7.24 1.15
N PHE A 225 -5.80 -8.08 0.99
CA PHE A 225 -7.20 -7.80 1.37
C PHE A 225 -7.59 -8.33 2.75
N TYR A 226 -6.67 -8.98 3.45
CA TYR A 226 -6.89 -9.44 4.81
C TYR A 226 -6.31 -8.42 5.78
N GLU A 227 -7.05 -8.16 6.86
CA GLU A 227 -6.63 -7.27 7.94
C GLU A 227 -6.32 -8.10 9.18
N ALA A 228 -5.08 -8.01 9.65
CA ALA A 228 -4.73 -8.53 10.96
C ALA A 228 -5.32 -7.62 12.06
N TYR A 229 -5.86 -8.22 13.11
CA TYR A 229 -6.50 -7.44 14.18
C TYR A 229 -6.20 -7.91 15.59
N LYS A 230 -5.61 -9.10 15.76
CA LYS A 230 -5.30 -9.63 17.09
C LYS A 230 -4.18 -10.68 17.06
N LEU A 231 -3.30 -10.63 18.06
CA LEU A 231 -2.41 -11.73 18.43
C LEU A 231 -3.17 -12.69 19.34
N GLU A 232 -3.27 -13.96 18.92
CA GLU A 232 -3.74 -15.01 19.81
C GLU A 232 -2.52 -15.66 20.47
N VAL A 233 -2.49 -15.60 21.81
CA VAL A 233 -1.43 -16.18 22.62
C VAL A 233 -2.05 -17.29 23.47
N THR A 234 -1.58 -18.52 23.25
CA THR A 234 -2.05 -19.69 23.99
C THR A 234 -0.88 -20.30 24.76
N THR A 235 -1.00 -20.40 26.08
CA THR A 235 -0.01 -21.09 26.92
C THR A 235 -0.58 -22.43 27.38
N THR A 236 0.19 -23.49 27.13
CA THR A 236 -0.12 -24.85 27.59
C THR A 236 0.89 -25.25 28.64
N THR A 237 0.43 -25.51 29.86
CA THR A 237 1.29 -26.01 30.96
C THR A 237 1.44 -27.52 30.84
N GLY A 238 2.68 -27.96 30.60
CA GLY A 238 3.07 -29.36 30.51
C GLY A 238 4.02 -29.80 31.64
N PRO A 239 4.37 -31.09 31.69
CA PRO A 239 5.35 -31.62 32.65
C PRO A 239 6.76 -31.05 32.44
N ASP A 240 7.08 -30.58 31.22
CA ASP A 240 8.39 -30.05 30.84
C ASP A 240 8.47 -28.51 30.92
N GLY A 241 7.37 -27.83 31.26
CA GLY A 241 7.31 -26.37 31.33
C GLY A 241 6.03 -25.80 30.71
N ASP A 242 5.96 -24.48 30.67
CA ASP A 242 4.91 -23.75 29.94
C ASP A 242 5.35 -23.58 28.48
N GLU A 243 4.52 -24.02 27.54
CA GLU A 243 4.72 -23.80 26.10
C GLU A 243 3.78 -22.69 25.63
N THR A 244 4.33 -21.61 25.09
CA THR A 244 3.54 -20.49 24.55
C THR A 244 3.54 -20.53 23.02
N ALA A 245 2.35 -20.64 22.44
CA ALA A 245 2.09 -20.57 21.01
C ALA A 245 1.47 -19.23 20.64
N ILE A 246 1.90 -18.68 19.51
CA ILE A 246 1.47 -17.40 18.95
C ILE A 246 0.83 -17.65 17.59
N SER A 247 -0.30 -17.02 17.32
CA SER A 247 -0.90 -16.95 16.00
C SER A 247 -1.53 -15.58 15.76
N VAL A 248 -1.79 -15.25 14.50
CA VAL A 248 -2.41 -13.98 14.10
C VAL A 248 -3.84 -14.26 13.67
N LYS A 249 -4.79 -13.54 14.26
CA LYS A 249 -6.18 -13.51 13.82
C LYS A 249 -6.38 -12.41 12.79
N ILE A 250 -7.03 -12.79 11.70
CA ILE A 250 -7.18 -11.97 10.50
C ILE A 250 -8.64 -11.97 10.05
N LYS A 251 -9.04 -10.91 9.34
CA LYS A 251 -10.37 -10.77 8.74
C LYS A 251 -10.27 -10.54 7.26
N ASP A 252 -11.16 -11.16 6.49
CA ASP A 252 -11.37 -10.78 5.09
C ASP A 252 -12.28 -9.54 4.97
N ALA A 253 -12.49 -9.09 3.73
CA ALA A 253 -13.36 -7.97 3.40
C ALA A 253 -14.84 -8.19 3.81
N GLN A 254 -15.27 -9.46 3.96
CA GLN A 254 -16.62 -9.81 4.42
C GLN A 254 -16.70 -9.96 5.95
N GLY A 255 -15.59 -9.79 6.66
CA GLY A 255 -15.47 -9.91 8.11
C GLY A 255 -15.41 -11.34 8.62
N MET A 256 -15.17 -12.34 7.75
CA MET A 256 -14.91 -13.71 8.19
C MET A 256 -13.55 -13.77 8.87
N GLU A 257 -13.50 -14.45 10.02
CA GLU A 257 -12.29 -14.56 10.83
C GLU A 257 -11.52 -15.83 10.45
N PHE A 258 -10.22 -15.67 10.27
CA PHE A 258 -9.26 -16.75 10.06
C PHE A 258 -8.11 -16.61 11.05
N GLU A 259 -7.30 -17.66 11.14
CA GLU A 259 -6.14 -17.70 12.01
C GLU A 259 -4.97 -18.30 11.25
N THR A 260 -3.79 -17.71 11.42
CA THR A 260 -2.54 -18.28 10.87
C THR A 260 -2.19 -19.58 11.60
N HIS A 261 -1.20 -20.31 11.06
CA HIS A 261 -0.58 -21.38 11.82
C HIS A 261 0.02 -20.86 13.13
N HIS A 262 0.13 -21.77 14.11
CA HIS A 262 0.72 -21.48 15.40
C HIS A 262 2.25 -21.59 15.30
N VAL A 263 2.94 -20.61 15.86
CA VAL A 263 4.40 -20.59 16.01
C VAL A 263 4.73 -20.55 17.49
N TYR A 264 5.64 -21.40 17.94
CA TYR A 264 6.07 -21.39 19.33
C TYR A 264 6.99 -20.21 19.60
N LEU A 265 6.76 -19.53 20.71
CA LEU A 265 7.56 -18.40 21.15
C LEU A 265 9.04 -18.76 21.31
N GLU A 266 9.33 -19.97 21.82
CA GLU A 266 10.70 -20.45 21.97
C GLU A 266 11.43 -20.52 20.63
N ASP A 267 10.75 -20.99 19.57
CA ASP A 267 11.33 -21.07 18.24
C ASP A 267 11.58 -19.67 17.66
N MET A 268 10.65 -18.72 17.87
CA MET A 268 10.84 -17.31 17.48
C MET A 268 12.06 -16.69 18.17
N LEU A 269 12.23 -16.93 19.48
CA LEU A 269 13.37 -16.41 20.24
C LEU A 269 14.69 -17.06 19.84
N ARG A 270 14.68 -18.37 19.55
CA ARG A 270 15.86 -19.10 19.08
C ARG A 270 16.34 -18.62 17.72
N GLU A 271 15.42 -18.39 16.79
CA GLU A 271 15.72 -17.86 15.47
C GLU A 271 16.27 -16.43 15.55
N ALA A 272 15.67 -15.60 16.41
CA ALA A 272 16.02 -14.19 16.54
C ALA A 272 17.33 -13.93 17.32
N TYR A 273 17.65 -14.71 18.36
CA TYR A 273 18.69 -14.36 19.33
C TYR A 273 19.63 -15.50 19.72
N GLU A 274 19.63 -16.63 19.01
CA GLU A 274 20.40 -17.84 19.39
C GLU A 274 20.11 -18.32 20.82
N PHE A 275 18.84 -18.21 21.25
CA PHE A 275 18.33 -18.64 22.56
C PHE A 275 18.47 -20.15 22.80
#